data_AF-A0A6G3LKY0-F1
#
_entry.id   AF-A0A6G3LKY0-F1
#
_cell.length_a   1.000
_cell.length_b   1.000
_cell.length_c   1.000
_cell.angle_alpha   90.00
_cell.angle_beta   90.00
_cell.angle_gamma   90.00
#
_symmetry.space_group_name_H-M   'P 1'
#
loop_
_entity.id
_entity.type
_entity.pdbx_description
1 polymer ?
#
loop_
_entity_poly.entity_id
_entity_poly.type
_entity_poly.pdbx_seq_one_letter_code
_entity_poly.pdbx_strand_id
1 'polypeptide(L)'
;MEEWFTILKFPILKMFIGDQSLFFIPGRKVSSYEELMDERIARDLLDIIKTRQLYESKHCEKVRLYDYFLREELVVNMKVLYYKYGFKIQFPKKQVAILFKVTLIDETWKKKKYISLNTSLEVSSLKAEISAGERPSWGIGFKEEVTIKNEKFYRIYGLFTTEKQPFFLEDLKLRKEFVK
;
A
#
# COMPACT_ATOMS: atom_id res chain seq x y z
N MET A 1 13.27 1.38 26.78
CA MET A 1 12.21 2.31 27.28
C MET A 1 10.93 1.93 26.55
N GLU A 2 9.83 1.70 27.28
CA GLU A 2 8.54 1.46 26.65
C GLU A 2 7.92 2.79 26.22
N GLU A 3 7.48 2.88 24.97
CA GLU A 3 6.80 4.06 24.46
C GLU A 3 5.50 3.67 23.75
N TRP A 4 4.55 4.61 23.71
CA TRP A 4 3.31 4.43 22.97
C TRP A 4 3.57 4.54 21.48
N PHE A 5 3.09 3.53 20.75
CA PHE A 5 3.26 3.43 19.33
C PHE A 5 1.93 3.12 18.64
N THR A 6 1.60 3.92 17.64
CA THR A 6 0.41 3.78 16.81
C THR A 6 0.76 3.03 15.54
N ILE A 7 0.05 1.95 15.26
CA ILE A 7 0.09 1.24 13.98
C ILE A 7 -1.15 1.62 13.16
N LEU A 8 -0.94 2.15 11.96
CA LEU A 8 -1.94 2.35 10.93
C LEU A 8 -1.84 1.22 9.91
N LYS A 9 -2.86 0.37 9.85
CA LYS A 9 -2.97 -0.72 8.89
C LYS A 9 -3.99 -0.32 7.83
N PHE A 10 -3.58 -0.25 6.58
CA PHE A 10 -4.43 0.21 5.49
C PHE A 10 -4.49 -0.80 4.33
N PRO A 11 -5.62 -0.82 3.59
CA PRO A 11 -5.81 -1.75 2.50
C PRO A 11 -5.20 -1.20 1.20
N ILE A 12 -4.64 -2.10 0.40
CA ILE A 12 -4.21 -1.85 -0.97
C ILE A 12 -5.01 -2.79 -1.87
N LEU A 13 -5.84 -2.23 -2.75
CA LEU A 13 -6.51 -2.98 -3.81
C LEU A 13 -5.54 -3.16 -4.97
N LYS A 14 -5.09 -4.40 -5.17
CA LYS A 14 -4.29 -4.81 -6.32
C LYS A 14 -5.19 -5.46 -7.36
N MET A 15 -5.09 -5.00 -8.61
CA MET A 15 -5.85 -5.54 -9.73
C MET A 15 -4.91 -5.94 -10.86
N PHE A 16 -5.21 -7.08 -11.50
CA PHE A 16 -4.49 -7.61 -12.66
C PHE A 16 -5.45 -7.79 -13.83
N ILE A 17 -5.06 -7.31 -15.00
CA ILE A 17 -5.85 -7.37 -16.24
C ILE A 17 -4.91 -7.72 -17.39
N GLY A 18 -4.83 -9.00 -17.73
CA GLY A 18 -3.77 -9.52 -18.59
C GLY A 18 -2.40 -9.25 -17.98
N ASP A 19 -1.59 -8.45 -18.66
CA ASP A 19 -0.26 -7.99 -18.28
C ASP A 19 -0.24 -6.69 -17.44
N GLN A 20 -1.39 -6.02 -17.30
CA GLN A 20 -1.48 -4.76 -16.58
C GLN A 20 -1.70 -5.00 -15.09
N SER A 21 -0.98 -4.25 -14.24
CA SER A 21 -1.20 -4.21 -12.80
C SER A 21 -1.56 -2.82 -12.31
N LEU A 22 -2.61 -2.72 -11.49
CA LEU A 22 -3.06 -1.47 -10.88
C LEU A 22 -3.09 -1.61 -9.35
N PHE A 23 -2.73 -0.53 -8.66
CA PHE A 23 -2.68 -0.47 -7.22
C PHE A 23 -3.44 0.76 -6.72
N PHE A 24 -4.39 0.54 -5.81
CA PHE A 24 -5.18 1.61 -5.23
C PHE A 24 -5.11 1.54 -3.72
N ILE A 25 -4.93 2.70 -3.10
CA ILE A 25 -5.09 2.90 -1.66
C ILE A 25 -6.28 3.82 -1.44
N PRO A 26 -6.80 3.94 -0.20
CA PRO A 26 -7.83 4.94 0.08
C PRO A 26 -7.35 6.33 -0.35
N GLY A 27 -8.09 6.95 -1.27
CA GLY A 27 -7.87 8.33 -1.72
C GLY A 27 -7.03 8.50 -2.99
N ARG A 28 -6.19 7.53 -3.38
CA ARG A 28 -5.36 7.66 -4.60
C ARG A 28 -4.93 6.32 -5.21
N LYS A 29 -4.58 6.35 -6.50
CA LYS A 29 -3.81 5.30 -7.17
C LYS A 29 -2.34 5.47 -6.82
N VAL A 30 -1.61 4.36 -6.69
CA VAL A 30 -0.15 4.36 -6.55
C VAL A 30 0.45 3.62 -7.74
N SER A 31 1.57 4.12 -8.25
CA SER A 31 2.23 3.53 -9.43
C SER A 31 3.27 2.48 -9.03
N SER A 32 3.75 2.53 -7.79
CA SER A 32 4.75 1.60 -7.27
C SER A 32 4.64 1.42 -5.77
N TYR A 33 5.33 0.41 -5.22
CA TYR A 33 5.39 0.19 -3.78
C TYR A 33 6.25 1.25 -3.07
N GLU A 34 7.23 1.86 -3.74
CA GLU A 34 8.05 2.94 -3.18
C GLU A 34 7.23 4.19 -2.84
N GLU A 35 6.16 4.46 -3.60
CA GLU A 35 5.23 5.54 -3.27
C GLU A 35 4.60 5.32 -1.88
N LEU A 36 4.44 4.06 -1.44
CA LEU A 36 3.97 3.73 -0.08
C LEU A 36 4.98 4.11 1.00
N MET A 37 6.19 4.57 0.68
CA MET A 37 7.09 5.12 1.70
C MET A 37 6.91 6.64 1.91
N ASP A 38 6.04 7.28 1.13
CA ASP A 38 5.78 8.72 1.23
C ASP A 38 4.95 9.06 2.48
N GLU A 39 5.49 9.94 3.33
CA GLU A 39 4.80 10.43 4.53
C GLU A 39 3.46 11.12 4.25
N ARG A 40 3.24 11.65 3.04
CA ARG A 40 1.97 12.25 2.64
C ARG A 40 0.85 11.22 2.61
N ILE A 41 1.14 9.97 2.26
CA ILE A 41 0.14 8.89 2.26
C ILE A 41 -0.30 8.59 3.70
N ALA A 42 0.65 8.49 4.62
CA ALA A 42 0.36 8.32 6.03
C ALA A 42 -0.54 9.43 6.59
N ARG A 43 -0.28 10.69 6.21
CA ARG A 43 -1.11 11.84 6.63
C ARG A 43 -2.54 11.76 6.08
N ASP A 44 -2.70 11.53 4.77
CA ASP A 44 -4.02 11.42 4.14
C ASP A 44 -4.87 10.31 4.78
N LEU A 45 -4.26 9.14 5.04
CA LEU A 45 -4.94 8.02 5.67
C LEU A 45 -5.34 8.32 7.11
N LEU A 46 -4.51 9.04 7.86
CA LEU A 46 -4.85 9.52 9.21
C LEU A 46 -6.01 10.53 9.16
N ASP A 47 -6.11 11.37 8.14
CA ASP A 47 -7.22 12.31 8.02
C ASP A 47 -8.53 11.60 7.69
N ILE A 48 -8.49 10.57 6.83
CA ILE A 48 -9.63 9.68 6.60
C ILE A 48 -10.07 9.03 7.92
N ILE A 49 -9.12 8.47 8.70
CA ILE A 49 -9.48 7.77 9.93
C ILE A 49 -10.03 8.71 11.00
N LYS A 50 -9.54 9.95 11.10
CA LYS A 50 -10.05 10.94 12.06
C LYS A 50 -11.47 11.35 11.74
N THR A 51 -11.76 11.63 10.47
CA THR A 51 -12.97 12.36 10.07
C THR A 51 -14.14 11.48 9.63
N ARG A 52 -13.90 10.20 9.29
CA ARG A 52 -14.91 9.34 8.68
C ARG A 52 -15.26 8.13 9.53
N GLN A 53 -16.44 7.57 9.28
CA GLN A 53 -16.85 6.23 9.70
C GLN A 53 -16.85 5.26 8.51
N LEU A 54 -17.22 5.76 7.33
CA LEU A 54 -17.15 5.11 6.02
C LEU A 54 -16.46 6.06 5.03
N TYR A 55 -15.57 5.53 4.19
CA TYR A 55 -14.91 6.27 3.12
C TYR A 55 -15.07 5.56 1.77
N GLU A 56 -15.62 6.26 0.78
CA GLU A 56 -15.71 5.76 -0.58
C GLU A 56 -14.48 6.21 -1.39
N SER A 57 -13.63 5.26 -1.78
CA SER A 57 -12.47 5.53 -2.64
C SER A 57 -12.83 5.30 -4.09
N LYS A 58 -13.01 6.38 -4.85
CA LYS A 58 -13.44 6.34 -6.26
C LYS A 58 -12.24 6.46 -7.18
N HIS A 59 -12.10 5.51 -8.11
CA HIS A 59 -11.04 5.51 -9.12
C HIS A 59 -11.62 5.29 -10.51
N CYS A 60 -11.00 5.89 -11.52
CA CYS A 60 -11.40 5.78 -12.91
C CYS A 60 -10.14 5.62 -13.75
N GLU A 61 -9.93 4.42 -14.30
CA GLU A 61 -8.69 4.07 -15.00
C GLU A 61 -8.97 3.62 -16.42
N LYS A 62 -8.13 4.08 -17.34
CA LYS A 62 -8.05 3.57 -18.70
C LYS A 62 -7.15 2.34 -18.71
N VAL A 63 -7.65 1.24 -19.27
CA VAL A 63 -6.94 -0.04 -19.36
C VAL A 63 -7.37 -0.76 -20.62
N ARG A 64 -6.56 -1.73 -21.06
CA ARG A 64 -7.00 -2.73 -22.04
C ARG A 64 -7.89 -3.77 -21.33
N LEU A 65 -9.18 -3.84 -21.66
CA LEU A 65 -10.11 -4.84 -21.11
C LEU A 65 -10.32 -6.04 -22.04
N TYR A 66 -9.86 -5.96 -23.29
CA TYR A 66 -10.05 -7.02 -24.27
C TYR A 66 -8.73 -7.35 -24.96
N ASP A 67 -8.54 -8.63 -25.30
CA ASP A 67 -7.63 -8.99 -26.38
C ASP A 67 -8.31 -8.60 -27.69
N TYR A 68 -7.81 -7.56 -28.36
CA TYR A 68 -8.45 -7.05 -29.58
C TYR A 68 -8.28 -7.97 -30.79
N PHE A 69 -7.30 -8.90 -30.76
CA PHE A 69 -7.09 -9.87 -31.83
C PHE A 69 -8.06 -11.05 -31.68
N LEU A 70 -8.16 -11.60 -30.46
CA LEU A 70 -9.05 -12.73 -30.16
C LEU A 70 -10.50 -12.27 -29.92
N ARG A 71 -10.72 -10.97 -29.70
CA ARG A 71 -12.00 -10.35 -29.32
C ARG A 71 -12.57 -10.91 -28.00
N GLU A 72 -11.70 -11.34 -27.11
CA GLU A 72 -12.06 -11.91 -25.82
C GLU A 72 -11.84 -10.91 -24.69
N GLU A 73 -12.69 -10.94 -23.67
CA GLU A 73 -12.51 -10.10 -22.48
C GLU A 73 -11.38 -10.66 -21.61
N LEU A 74 -10.45 -9.79 -21.21
CA LEU A 74 -9.38 -10.16 -20.30
C LEU A 74 -9.94 -10.39 -18.90
N VAL A 75 -9.49 -11.47 -18.28
CA VAL A 75 -9.85 -11.78 -16.89
C VAL A 75 -9.30 -10.70 -15.97
N VAL A 76 -10.18 -10.17 -15.11
CA VAL A 76 -9.83 -9.18 -14.09
C VAL A 76 -9.70 -9.91 -12.75
N ASN A 77 -8.46 -10.08 -12.29
CA ASN A 77 -8.16 -10.66 -10.98
C ASN A 77 -7.90 -9.57 -9.94
N MET A 78 -8.36 -9.78 -8.72
CA MET A 78 -8.27 -8.77 -7.66
C MET A 78 -7.79 -9.39 -6.35
N LYS A 79 -6.98 -8.63 -5.61
CA LYS A 79 -6.52 -9.01 -4.27
C LYS A 79 -6.45 -7.78 -3.38
N VAL A 80 -6.86 -7.93 -2.13
CA VAL A 80 -6.61 -6.93 -1.08
C VAL A 80 -5.35 -7.32 -0.33
N LEU A 81 -4.39 -6.42 -0.31
CA LEU A 81 -3.21 -6.50 0.55
C LEU A 81 -3.37 -5.52 1.71
N TYR A 82 -2.64 -5.73 2.80
CA TYR A 82 -2.61 -4.78 3.91
C TYR A 82 -1.18 -4.35 4.17
N TYR A 83 -1.02 -3.05 4.33
CA TYR A 83 0.27 -2.42 4.64
C TYR A 83 0.18 -1.72 5.98
N LYS A 84 1.31 -1.58 6.68
CA LYS A 84 1.38 -1.00 8.02
C LYS A 84 2.38 0.16 8.07
N TYR A 85 1.91 1.27 8.62
CA TYR A 85 2.77 2.34 9.14
C TYR A 85 2.77 2.36 10.65
N GLY A 86 3.88 2.85 11.19
CA GLY A 86 4.13 3.04 12.59
C GLY A 86 4.45 4.49 12.92
N PHE A 87 3.88 4.99 14.02
CA PHE A 87 4.10 6.33 14.53
C PHE A 87 4.36 6.28 16.03
N LYS A 88 5.32 7.09 16.50
CA LYS A 88 5.60 7.30 17.92
C LYS A 88 4.64 8.35 18.52
N ILE A 89 3.35 8.07 18.41
CA ILE A 89 2.26 8.85 19.04
C ILE A 89 1.24 7.87 19.59
N GLN A 90 0.39 8.31 20.50
CA GLN A 90 -0.77 7.54 20.95
C GLN A 90 -2.02 8.02 20.19
N PHE A 91 -2.68 7.11 19.49
CA PHE A 91 -3.93 7.36 18.79
C PHE A 91 -5.02 6.35 19.24
N PRO A 92 -6.26 6.79 19.52
CA PRO A 92 -7.34 5.88 19.92
C PRO A 92 -7.56 4.78 18.88
N LYS A 93 -7.84 3.56 19.36
CA LYS A 93 -8.19 2.46 18.46
C LYS A 93 -9.43 2.85 17.65
N LYS A 94 -9.31 2.80 16.32
CA LYS A 94 -10.40 3.15 15.42
C LYS A 94 -10.32 2.32 14.15
N GLN A 95 -11.47 2.02 13.57
CA GLN A 95 -11.59 1.34 12.29
C GLN A 95 -12.57 2.12 11.43
N VAL A 96 -12.23 2.29 10.15
CA VAL A 96 -13.06 2.94 9.14
C VAL A 96 -13.30 1.96 8.00
N ALA A 97 -14.56 1.80 7.62
CA ALA A 97 -14.91 0.99 6.45
C ALA A 97 -14.48 1.73 5.18
N ILE A 98 -13.82 1.02 4.26
CA ILE A 98 -13.41 1.54 2.96
C ILE A 98 -14.21 0.80 1.90
N LEU A 99 -14.89 1.55 1.04
CA LEU A 99 -15.54 1.03 -0.17
C LEU A 99 -14.77 1.53 -1.39
N PHE A 100 -13.98 0.65 -2.00
CA PHE A 100 -13.35 0.91 -3.29
C PHE A 100 -14.40 0.83 -4.39
N LYS A 101 -14.52 1.89 -5.18
CA LYS A 101 -15.35 1.96 -6.40
C LYS A 101 -14.43 2.25 -7.59
N VAL A 102 -14.06 1.23 -8.34
CA VAL A 102 -13.16 1.35 -9.50
C VAL A 102 -13.97 1.24 -10.78
N THR A 103 -13.84 2.23 -11.65
CA THR A 103 -14.34 2.19 -13.03
C THR A 103 -13.17 1.96 -13.96
N LEU A 104 -13.19 0.85 -14.68
CA LEU A 104 -12.23 0.55 -15.74
C LEU A 104 -12.86 0.92 -17.08
N ILE A 105 -12.13 1.65 -17.92
CA ILE A 105 -12.57 2.07 -19.24
C ILE A 105 -11.64 1.47 -20.28
N ASP A 106 -12.20 0.66 -21.18
CA ASP A 106 -11.46 0.13 -22.32
C ASP A 106 -10.99 1.26 -23.24
N GLU A 107 -9.69 1.29 -23.54
CA GLU A 107 -9.10 2.37 -24.32
C GLU A 107 -9.66 2.46 -25.74
N THR A 108 -9.88 1.32 -26.39
CA THR A 108 -10.28 1.24 -27.79
C THR A 108 -11.79 1.26 -27.96
N TRP A 109 -12.51 0.37 -27.27
CA TRP A 109 -13.94 0.13 -27.45
C TRP A 109 -14.81 0.96 -26.50
N LYS A 110 -14.21 1.73 -25.59
CA LYS A 110 -14.91 2.60 -24.61
C LYS A 110 -15.93 1.87 -23.72
N LYS A 111 -15.84 0.54 -23.66
CA LYS A 111 -16.60 -0.30 -22.73
C LYS A 111 -16.17 0.01 -21.29
N LYS A 112 -17.10 -0.06 -20.36
CA LYS A 112 -16.86 0.20 -18.94
C LYS A 112 -17.08 -1.05 -18.11
N LYS A 113 -16.23 -1.26 -17.11
CA LYS A 113 -16.40 -2.29 -16.08
C LYS A 113 -16.34 -1.64 -14.71
N TYR A 114 -17.32 -1.96 -13.87
CA TYR A 114 -17.46 -1.39 -12.53
C TYR A 114 -17.13 -2.44 -11.49
N ILE A 115 -16.32 -2.05 -10.52
CA ILE A 115 -15.85 -2.91 -9.44
C ILE A 115 -16.12 -2.20 -8.13
N SER A 116 -16.73 -2.94 -7.19
CA SER A 116 -16.98 -2.48 -5.83
C SER A 116 -16.43 -3.48 -4.83
N LEU A 117 -15.62 -3.02 -3.88
CA LEU A 117 -15.01 -3.89 -2.88
C LEU A 117 -14.96 -3.21 -1.51
N ASN A 118 -15.46 -3.90 -0.48
CA ASN A 118 -15.44 -3.45 0.90
C ASN A 118 -14.21 -4.00 1.65
N THR A 119 -13.60 -3.16 2.47
CA THR A 119 -12.44 -3.50 3.31
C THR A 119 -12.34 -2.50 4.48
N SER A 120 -11.25 -2.50 5.24
CA SER A 120 -11.07 -1.63 6.41
C SER A 120 -9.70 -0.94 6.46
N LEU A 121 -9.72 0.28 7.00
CA LEU A 121 -8.57 1.04 7.46
C LEU A 121 -8.60 1.04 8.99
N GLU A 122 -7.49 0.66 9.63
CA GLU A 122 -7.44 0.42 11.07
C GLU A 122 -6.27 1.16 11.71
N VAL A 123 -6.52 1.74 12.88
CA VAL A 123 -5.47 2.24 13.77
C VAL A 123 -5.58 1.54 15.12
N SER A 124 -4.43 1.14 15.65
CA SER A 124 -4.29 0.63 17.00
C SER A 124 -3.05 1.21 17.66
N SER A 125 -3.14 1.51 18.97
CA SER A 125 -1.99 1.92 19.77
C SER A 125 -1.60 0.82 20.74
N LEU A 126 -0.31 0.63 20.91
CA LEU A 126 0.23 -0.28 21.90
C LEU A 126 1.58 0.24 22.42
N LYS A 127 1.92 -0.16 23.64
CA LYS A 127 3.27 0.05 24.15
C LYS A 127 4.22 -0.88 23.42
N ALA A 128 5.34 -0.34 22.98
CA ALA A 128 6.39 -1.06 22.28
C ALA A 128 7.73 -0.81 22.96
N GLU A 129 8.57 -1.84 22.98
CA GLU A 129 9.97 -1.68 23.34
C GLU A 129 10.73 -1.16 22.13
N ILE A 130 11.37 -0.01 22.29
CA ILE A 130 12.22 0.57 21.27
C ILE A 130 13.66 0.12 21.52
N SER A 131 14.23 -0.58 20.55
CA SER A 131 15.64 -0.98 20.53
C SER A 131 16.35 -0.24 19.40
N ALA A 132 17.11 0.81 19.71
CA ALA A 132 17.93 1.47 18.71
C ALA A 132 19.07 0.52 18.29
N GLY A 133 18.93 -0.12 17.13
CA GLY A 133 19.99 -0.92 16.51
C GLY A 133 20.95 -0.04 15.71
N GLU A 134 22.22 -0.45 15.64
CA GLU A 134 23.22 0.23 14.81
C GLU A 134 22.95 0.06 13.31
N ARG A 135 23.33 1.09 12.55
CA ARG A 135 23.22 1.18 11.09
C ARG A 135 23.90 -0.03 10.43
N PRO A 136 23.23 -0.81 9.56
CA PRO A 136 23.94 -1.79 8.74
C PRO A 136 24.99 -1.06 7.90
N SER A 137 26.24 -1.53 7.93
CA SER A 137 27.40 -0.90 7.28
C SER A 137 27.29 -0.75 5.75
N TRP A 138 26.19 -1.22 5.15
CA TRP A 138 25.98 -1.32 3.70
C TRP A 138 24.72 -0.58 3.18
N GLY A 139 24.10 0.31 3.97
CA GLY A 139 22.86 0.98 3.56
C GLY A 139 22.69 2.44 4.01
N ILE A 140 22.32 3.30 3.07
CA ILE A 140 21.82 4.65 3.35
C ILE A 140 20.37 4.51 3.86
N GLY A 141 20.09 4.84 5.12
CA GLY A 141 18.72 5.19 5.54
C GLY A 141 18.21 4.69 6.91
N PHE A 142 18.75 3.60 7.48
CA PHE A 142 18.17 2.98 8.69
C PHE A 142 18.89 3.40 9.97
N LYS A 143 18.18 4.11 10.86
CA LYS A 143 18.73 4.57 12.16
C LYS A 143 18.03 3.96 13.38
N GLU A 144 16.83 3.41 13.24
CA GLU A 144 16.02 2.91 14.37
C GLU A 144 15.16 1.70 13.95
N GLU A 145 15.13 0.66 14.80
CA GLU A 145 14.26 -0.53 14.71
C GLU A 145 13.32 -0.53 15.93
N VAL A 146 12.06 -0.90 15.75
CA VAL A 146 11.08 -1.04 16.85
C VAL A 146 10.44 -2.42 16.72
N THR A 147 10.44 -3.20 17.79
CA THR A 147 9.75 -4.49 17.82
C THR A 147 8.41 -4.34 18.53
N ILE A 148 7.33 -4.70 17.84
CA ILE A 148 5.97 -4.55 18.33
C ILE A 148 5.25 -5.89 18.19
N LYS A 149 4.86 -6.52 19.32
CA LYS A 149 4.20 -7.84 19.33
C LYS A 149 4.89 -8.87 18.41
N ASN A 150 6.22 -8.95 18.49
CA ASN A 150 7.10 -9.83 17.69
C ASN A 150 7.21 -9.48 16.19
N GLU A 151 6.69 -8.33 15.75
CA GLU A 151 6.86 -7.81 14.39
C GLU A 151 7.87 -6.65 14.42
N LYS A 152 8.84 -6.67 13.50
CA LYS A 152 9.88 -5.63 13.41
C LYS A 152 9.45 -4.51 12.48
N PHE A 153 9.64 -3.28 12.94
CA PHE A 153 9.41 -2.05 12.20
C PHE A 153 10.72 -1.27 12.06
N TYR A 154 10.96 -0.71 10.89
CA TYR A 154 12.18 0.01 10.52
C TYR A 154 11.86 1.46 10.20
N ARG A 155 12.67 2.40 10.71
CA ARG A 155 12.50 3.82 10.42
C ARG A 155 13.11 4.19 9.07
N ILE A 156 12.27 4.68 8.15
CA ILE A 156 12.62 5.16 6.81
C ILE A 156 12.00 6.55 6.63
N TYR A 157 12.81 7.56 6.33
CA TYR A 157 12.35 8.96 6.11
C TYR A 157 11.39 9.51 7.18
N GLY A 158 11.51 9.06 8.43
CA GLY A 158 10.67 9.50 9.55
C GLY A 158 9.45 8.62 9.86
N LEU A 159 9.10 7.67 8.99
CA LEU A 159 8.04 6.67 9.20
C LEU A 159 8.61 5.32 9.64
N PHE A 160 7.89 4.59 10.49
CA PHE A 160 8.22 3.20 10.77
C PHE A 160 7.38 2.26 9.89
N THR A 161 8.00 1.24 9.29
CA THR A 161 7.29 0.29 8.43
C THR A 161 7.88 -1.11 8.55
N THR A 162 7.10 -2.14 8.23
CA THR A 162 7.52 -3.56 8.33
C THR A 162 8.49 -4.00 7.23
N GLU A 163 8.73 -3.17 6.22
CA GLU A 163 9.69 -3.46 5.16
C GLU A 163 11.12 -3.17 5.61
N LYS A 164 12.00 -4.18 5.47
CA LYS A 164 13.42 -4.11 5.87
C LYS A 164 14.22 -3.08 5.06
N GLN A 165 13.82 -2.82 3.82
CA GLN A 165 14.44 -1.89 2.86
C GLN A 165 13.39 -1.46 1.82
N PRO A 166 13.45 -0.24 1.23
CA PRO A 166 12.94 -0.09 -0.13
C PRO A 166 13.71 -1.10 -0.97
N PHE A 167 13.02 -2.01 -1.67
CA PHE A 167 13.65 -3.11 -2.38
C PHE A 167 14.89 -2.66 -3.18
N PHE A 168 16.03 -3.30 -2.94
CA PHE A 168 17.06 -3.42 -3.98
C PHE A 168 16.43 -4.25 -5.11
N LEU A 169 16.27 -3.63 -6.29
CA LEU A 169 16.55 -4.17 -7.63
C LEU A 169 16.64 -5.71 -7.82
N GLU A 170 15.74 -6.52 -7.27
CA GLU A 170 15.66 -7.93 -7.68
C GLU A 170 15.01 -8.10 -9.07
N ASP A 171 14.42 -7.04 -9.62
CA ASP A 171 14.08 -6.93 -11.05
C ASP A 171 15.30 -6.69 -11.98
N LEU A 172 16.53 -6.53 -11.46
CA LEU A 172 17.73 -6.61 -12.31
C LEU A 172 18.02 -8.04 -12.80
N LYS A 173 17.45 -9.08 -12.18
CA LYS A 173 17.59 -10.45 -12.70
C LYS A 173 16.75 -10.70 -13.95
N LEU A 174 15.65 -9.97 -14.15
CA LEU A 174 14.86 -10.05 -15.39
C LEU A 174 15.51 -9.32 -16.58
N ARG A 175 16.53 -8.47 -16.37
CA ARG A 175 17.32 -7.89 -17.48
C ARG A 175 18.45 -8.78 -17.99
N LYS A 176 18.84 -9.84 -17.26
CA LYS A 176 19.84 -10.79 -17.74
C LYS A 176 19.26 -11.88 -18.67
N GLU A 177 17.95 -12.01 -18.76
CA GLU A 177 17.31 -12.92 -19.73
C GLU A 177 17.01 -12.27 -21.10
N PHE A 178 17.25 -10.96 -21.24
CA PHE A 178 17.13 -10.24 -22.53
C PHE A 178 18.48 -9.79 -23.11
N VAL A 179 19.60 -10.33 -22.60
CA VAL A 179 20.89 -10.25 -23.29
C VAL A 179 21.33 -11.68 -23.64
N LYS A 180 20.73 -12.19 -24.71
CA LYS A 180 21.36 -13.11 -25.64
C LYS A 180 20.97 -12.69 -27.05
#